data_AF-I0WLW9-F1
#
_entry.id   AF-I0WLW9-F1
#
_cell.length_a   1.000
_cell.length_b   1.000
_cell.length_c   1.000
_cell.angle_alpha   90.00
_cell.angle_beta   90.00
_cell.angle_gamma   90.00
#
_symmetry.space_group_name_H-M   'P 1'
#
loop_
_entity.id
_entity.type
_entity.pdbx_description
1 polymer ?
#
loop_
_entity_poly.entity_id
_entity_poly.type
_entity_poly.pdbx_seq_one_letter_code
_entity_poly.pdbx_strand_id
1 'polypeptide(L)'
;MLIFGEPYEASNGMVIITVSRTGWGHRAERPVGIYTVGAEGVTWTPAVDASWHALIGVCTGFAAAVIGTIAVLRRPPWPEMTERVMTALAQARIAESRHR
;
A
#
# COMPACT_ATOMS: atom_id res chain seq x y z
N MET A 1 -8.84 -2.80 25.94
CA MET A 1 -9.19 -4.16 26.37
C MET A 1 -10.07 -4.79 25.31
N LEU A 2 -9.95 -6.09 25.06
CA LEU A 2 -10.89 -6.80 24.19
C LEU A 2 -12.14 -7.15 24.98
N ILE A 3 -13.30 -6.94 24.37
CA ILE A 3 -14.60 -7.31 24.89
C ILE A 3 -15.15 -8.37 23.94
N PHE A 4 -15.67 -9.45 24.53
CA PHE A 4 -16.39 -10.48 23.81
C PHE A 4 -17.88 -10.23 24.03
N GLY A 5 -18.63 -10.10 22.94
CA GLY A 5 -20.07 -10.00 22.99
C GLY A 5 -20.72 -11.30 23.41
N GLU A 6 -22.02 -11.23 23.72
CA GLU A 6 -22.82 -12.41 24.03
C GLU A 6 -22.83 -13.37 22.83
N PRO A 7 -22.50 -14.66 23.03
CA PRO A 7 -22.55 -15.65 21.96
C PRO A 7 -23.97 -15.74 21.40
N TYR A 8 -24.12 -15.58 20.09
CA TYR A 8 -25.40 -15.79 19.42
C TYR A 8 -25.34 -17.07 18.59
N GLU A 9 -26.37 -17.89 18.72
CA GLU A 9 -26.53 -19.09 17.91
C GLU A 9 -27.25 -18.71 16.62
N ALA A 10 -26.56 -18.86 15.49
CA ALA A 10 -27.12 -18.63 14.17
C ALA A 10 -28.00 -19.81 13.74
N SER A 11 -28.93 -19.57 12.81
CA SER A 11 -29.91 -20.57 12.34
C SER A 11 -29.31 -21.81 11.68
N ASN A 12 -28.02 -21.76 11.34
CA ASN A 12 -27.25 -22.86 10.77
C ASN A 12 -26.48 -23.69 11.82
N GLY A 13 -26.74 -23.48 13.11
CA GLY A 13 -26.06 -24.18 14.21
C GLY A 13 -24.64 -23.69 14.47
N MET A 14 -24.25 -22.54 13.91
CA MET A 14 -22.97 -21.90 14.24
C MET A 14 -23.14 -20.90 15.37
N VAL A 15 -22.18 -20.87 16.28
CA VAL A 15 -22.11 -19.88 17.37
C VAL A 15 -21.20 -18.76 16.92
N ILE A 16 -21.70 -17.53 16.98
CA ILE A 16 -20.94 -16.35 16.59
C ILE A 16 -20.69 -15.47 17.81
N ILE A 17 -19.43 -15.10 18.00
CA ILE A 17 -18.95 -14.29 19.12
C ILE A 17 -18.34 -13.04 18.52
N THR A 18 -18.95 -11.89 18.78
CA THR A 18 -18.41 -10.60 18.33
C THR A 18 -17.25 -10.20 19.23
N VAL A 19 -16.22 -9.64 18.63
CA VAL A 19 -15.06 -9.13 19.35
C VAL A 19 -14.90 -7.65 19.05
N SER A 20 -14.86 -6.88 20.10
CA SER A 20 -14.74 -5.44 20.07
C SER A 20 -13.63 -4.99 20.99
N ARG A 21 -13.16 -3.76 20.81
CA ARG A 21 -12.11 -3.16 21.62
C ARG A 21 -12.63 -1.89 22.24
N THR A 22 -12.43 -1.76 23.56
CA THR A 22 -12.75 -0.53 24.27
C THR A 22 -12.03 0.65 23.62
N GLY A 23 -12.79 1.70 23.32
CA GLY A 23 -12.22 3.00 22.95
C GLY A 23 -11.46 3.60 24.13
N TRP A 24 -10.56 4.54 23.83
CA TRP A 24 -9.91 5.34 24.87
C TRP A 24 -10.67 6.67 25.04
N GLY A 25 -11.00 7.02 26.28
CA GLY A 25 -11.80 8.21 26.61
C GLY A 25 -13.25 8.08 26.13
N HIS A 26 -13.79 9.15 25.52
CA HIS A 26 -15.16 9.20 24.98
C HIS A 26 -15.32 8.51 23.61
N ARG A 27 -14.33 7.74 23.15
CA ARG A 27 -14.46 7.01 21.88
C ARG A 27 -15.38 5.82 22.03
N ALA A 28 -16.32 5.70 21.10
CA ALA A 28 -17.15 4.51 20.96
C ALA A 28 -16.29 3.24 20.80
N GLU A 29 -16.86 2.12 21.23
CA GLU A 29 -16.28 0.81 21.08
C GLU A 29 -16.05 0.48 19.59
N ARG A 30 -14.91 -0.13 19.27
CA ARG A 30 -14.55 -0.43 17.88
C ARG A 30 -14.66 -1.92 17.61
N PRO A 31 -15.39 -2.36 16.57
CA PRO A 31 -15.40 -3.75 16.17
C PRO A 31 -14.00 -4.17 15.73
N VAL A 32 -13.58 -5.37 16.15
CA VAL A 32 -12.29 -5.97 15.81
C VAL A 32 -12.51 -7.14 14.85
N GLY A 33 -13.57 -7.91 15.05
CA GLY A 33 -13.93 -9.04 14.21
C GLY A 33 -14.98 -9.93 14.87
N ILE A 34 -15.19 -11.10 14.28
CA ILE A 34 -16.10 -12.12 14.79
C ILE A 34 -15.39 -13.48 14.79
N TYR A 35 -15.63 -14.25 15.84
CA TYR A 35 -15.37 -15.69 15.82
C TYR A 35 -16.64 -16.41 15.40
N THR A 36 -16.48 -17.39 14.53
CA THR A 36 -17.54 -18.30 14.11
C THR A 36 -17.13 -19.71 14.51
N VAL A 37 -17.87 -20.31 15.43
CA VAL A 37 -17.64 -21.63 15.98
C VAL A 37 -18.70 -22.57 15.43
N GLY A 38 -18.28 -23.66 14.79
CA GLY A 38 -19.17 -24.69 14.26
C GLY A 38 -18.59 -26.09 14.46
N ALA A 39 -19.25 -27.10 13.91
CA ALA A 39 -18.83 -28.50 14.03
C ALA A 39 -17.43 -28.77 13.44
N GLU A 40 -17.08 -28.06 12.36
CA GLU A 40 -15.79 -28.17 11.67
C GLU A 40 -14.65 -27.39 12.37
N GLY A 41 -14.97 -26.62 13.41
CA GLY A 41 -14.00 -25.86 14.20
C GLY A 41 -14.30 -24.36 14.32
N VAL A 42 -13.24 -23.56 14.52
CA VAL A 42 -13.33 -22.12 14.81
C VAL A 42 -12.69 -21.31 13.68
N THR A 43 -13.43 -20.35 13.15
CA THR A 43 -12.95 -19.39 12.15
C THR A 43 -12.92 -17.98 12.72
N TRP A 44 -11.87 -17.22 12.43
CA TRP A 44 -11.76 -15.80 12.76
C TRP A 44 -11.97 -14.95 11.51
N THR A 45 -12.91 -14.01 11.58
CA THR A 45 -13.18 -13.05 10.50
C THR A 45 -12.93 -11.63 11.02
N PRO A 46 -11.87 -10.94 10.56
CA PRO A 46 -11.55 -9.60 11.05
C PRO A 46 -12.50 -8.53 10.49
N ALA A 47 -12.86 -7.54 11.30
CA ALA A 47 -13.63 -6.37 10.90
C ALA A 47 -12.71 -5.29 10.30
N VAL A 48 -12.01 -5.66 9.21
CA VAL A 48 -11.06 -4.77 8.52
C VAL A 48 -11.72 -4.18 7.28
N ASP A 49 -11.66 -2.85 7.15
CA ASP A 49 -12.04 -2.17 5.91
C ASP A 49 -10.93 -2.33 4.87
N ALA A 50 -11.01 -3.40 4.07
CA ALA A 50 -10.05 -3.69 3.02
C ALA A 50 -10.02 -2.59 1.94
N SER A 51 -11.16 -1.93 1.69
CA SER A 51 -11.27 -0.86 0.70
C SER A 51 -10.40 0.33 1.09
N TRP A 52 -10.36 0.67 2.38
CA TRP A 52 -9.52 1.76 2.87
C TRP A 52 -8.02 1.45 2.73
N HIS A 53 -7.61 0.21 3.01
CA HIS A 53 -6.21 -0.22 2.84
C HIS A 53 -5.80 -0.18 1.37
N ALA A 54 -6.67 -0.68 0.48
CA ALA A 54 -6.45 -0.63 -0.96
C ALA A 54 -6.34 0.82 -1.45
N LEU A 55 -7.23 1.70 -0.99
CA LEU A 55 -7.22 3.12 -1.36
C LEU A 55 -5.91 3.80 -0.96
N ILE A 56 -5.42 3.59 0.27
CA ILE A 56 -4.12 4.13 0.71
C ILE A 56 -3.00 3.63 -0.21
N GLY A 57 -2.94 2.32 -0.47
CA GLY A 57 -1.92 1.74 -1.34
C GLY A 57 -1.93 2.34 -2.76
N VAL A 58 -3.12 2.47 -3.36
CA VAL A 58 -3.30 3.07 -4.69
C VAL A 58 -2.92 4.54 -4.69
N CYS A 59 -3.37 5.33 -3.72
CA CYS A 59 -3.03 6.74 -3.61
C CYS A 59 -1.53 6.96 -3.44
N THR A 60 -0.87 6.18 -2.58
CA THR A 60 0.58 6.26 -2.39
C THR A 60 1.34 5.85 -3.64
N GLY A 61 0.95 4.75 -4.30
CA GLY A 61 1.56 4.30 -5.55
C GLY A 61 1.38 5.32 -6.68
N PHE A 62 0.19 5.91 -6.79
CA PHE A 62 -0.10 6.96 -7.76
C PHE A 62 0.74 8.22 -7.51
N ALA A 63 0.83 8.67 -6.26
CA ALA A 63 1.68 9.80 -5.89
C ALA A 63 3.15 9.55 -6.22
N ALA A 64 3.67 8.35 -5.90
CA ALA A 64 5.03 7.96 -6.24
C ALA A 64 5.27 7.95 -7.76
N ALA A 65 4.33 7.42 -8.54
CA ALA A 65 4.41 7.41 -10.00
C ALA A 65 4.41 8.83 -10.60
N VAL A 66 3.56 9.73 -10.09
CA VAL A 66 3.52 11.13 -10.50
C VAL A 66 4.85 11.82 -10.20
N ILE A 67 5.37 11.67 -8.98
CA ILE A 67 6.64 12.29 -8.58
C ILE A 67 7.80 11.73 -9.43
N GLY A 68 7.86 10.40 -9.62
CA GLY A 68 8.87 9.76 -10.45
C GLY A 68 8.82 10.25 -11.91
N THR A 69 7.63 10.37 -12.47
CA THR A 69 7.43 10.90 -13.83
C THR A 69 7.88 12.35 -13.93
N ILE A 70 7.50 13.20 -12.97
CA ILE A 70 7.95 14.60 -12.91
C ILE A 70 9.47 14.68 -12.76
N ALA A 71 10.07 13.81 -11.95
CA ALA A 71 11.52 13.78 -11.78
C ALA A 71 12.23 13.47 -13.11
N VAL A 72 11.74 12.47 -13.84
CA VAL A 72 12.26 12.12 -15.19
C VAL A 72 12.05 13.27 -16.17
N LEU A 73 10.90 13.95 -16.14
CA LEU A 73 10.66 15.09 -17.04
C LEU A 73 11.52 16.31 -16.72
N ARG A 74 11.77 16.59 -15.43
CA ARG A 74 12.56 17.75 -14.99
C ARG A 74 14.06 17.56 -15.15
N ARG A 75 14.54 16.34 -14.90
CA ARG A 75 15.94 15.96 -15.01
C ARG A 75 15.99 14.57 -15.61
N PRO A 76 15.90 14.49 -16.94
CA PRO A 76 15.99 13.21 -17.60
C PRO A 76 17.28 12.50 -17.17
N PRO A 77 17.22 11.18 -16.87
CA PRO A 77 18.40 10.42 -16.48
C PRO A 77 19.39 10.24 -17.64
N TRP A 78 18.99 10.58 -18.87
CA TRP A 78 19.87 10.55 -20.03
C TRP A 78 20.65 11.86 -20.18
N PRO A 79 21.85 11.80 -20.79
CA PRO A 79 22.65 12.99 -21.08
C PRO A 79 21.85 14.02 -21.88
N GLU A 80 22.05 15.29 -21.57
CA GLU A 80 21.48 16.41 -22.32
C GLU A 80 21.88 16.31 -23.79
N MET A 81 20.93 15.92 -24.66
CA MET A 81 21.13 15.80 -26.11
C MET A 81 21.07 17.16 -26.80
N THR A 82 21.83 18.12 -26.29
CA THR A 82 22.00 19.42 -26.93
C THR A 82 23.07 19.30 -28.01
N GLU A 83 22.92 20.02 -29.13
CA GLU A 83 23.90 20.08 -30.23
C GLU A 83 25.34 20.32 -29.74
N ARG A 84 25.50 21.19 -28.73
CA ARG A 84 26.80 21.51 -28.10
C ARG A 84 27.44 20.31 -27.39
N VAL A 85 26.64 19.51 -26.68
CA VAL A 85 27.13 18.33 -25.95
C VAL A 85 27.50 17.23 -26.95
N MET A 86 26.68 17.04 -27.99
CA MET A 86 26.94 16.05 -29.03
C MET A 86 28.18 16.37 -29.86
N THR A 87 28.40 17.64 -30.21
CA THR A 87 29.62 18.07 -30.91
C THR A 87 30.86 17.93 -30.03
N ALA A 88 30.78 18.29 -28.74
CA ALA A 88 31.89 18.08 -27.79
C ALA A 88 32.26 16.60 -27.61
N LEU A 89 31.25 15.72 -27.48
CA LEU A 89 31.46 14.27 -27.42
C LEU A 89 32.06 13.71 -28.72
N ALA A 90 31.63 14.19 -29.88
CA ALA A 90 32.20 13.80 -31.17
C ALA A 90 33.67 14.23 -31.29
N GLN A 91 34.02 15.45 -30.87
CA GLN A 91 35.41 15.93 -30.87
C GLN A 91 36.30 15.13 -29.92
N ALA A 92 35.82 14.81 -28.72
CA ALA A 92 36.55 13.97 -27.76
C ALA A 92 36.83 12.57 -28.34
N ARG A 93 35.84 11.95 -29.00
CA ARG A 93 35.98 10.67 -29.71
C ARG A 93 37.04 10.69 -30.82
N ILE A 94 37.10 11.78 -31.59
CA ILE A 94 38.09 11.96 -32.68
C ILE A 94 39.49 12.21 -32.10
N ALA A 95 39.61 12.99 -31.02
CA ALA A 95 40.90 13.21 -30.36
C ALA A 95 41.47 11.89 -29.81
N GLU A 96 40.64 11.09 -29.15
CA GLU A 96 41.05 9.79 -28.60
C GLU A 96 41.49 8.81 -29.69
N SER A 97 40.80 8.77 -30.84
CA SER A 97 41.19 7.90 -31.96
C SER A 97 42.48 8.34 -32.66
N ARG A 98 42.83 9.64 -32.60
CA ARG A 98 44.08 10.17 -33.15
C ARG A 98 45.30 9.87 -32.27
N HIS A 99 45.08 9.63 -30.98
CA HIS A 99 46.13 9.27 -30.02
C HIS A 99 46.38 7.75 -29.94
N ARG A 100 45.58 6.94 -30.64
CA ARG A 100 45.68 5.48 -30.68
C ARG A 100 46.32 5.01 -31.98
#